data_AF-A0A1Q3HX56-F1
#
_entry.id   AF-A0A1Q3HX56-F1
#
_cell.length_a   1.000
_cell.length_b   1.000
_cell.length_c   1.000
_cell.angle_alpha   90.00
_cell.angle_beta   90.00
_cell.angle_gamma   90.00
#
_symmetry.space_group_name_H-M   'P 1'
#
loop_
_entity.id
_entity.type
_entity.pdbx_description
1 polymer ?
#
loop_
_entity_poly.entity_id
_entity_poly.type
_entity_poly.pdbx_seq_one_letter_code
_entity_poly.pdbx_strand_id
1 'polypeptide(L)'
;MIVPIDELMSRLKPFLSKELVGEEAFGHVNAVARLLPEVSGGFCFECRMEAGAPRVDYMVCCMRTDGGPHALADALAKTREQLTGPLWDGVREFSRQWVDPGSPLARVPVLWLEYDVEGPTTNPKPFAFACVQPEFGQKPPGSRRETGATVDESLQLTWRALEAFQGAPVRPDIARTVSRCFEQLPDFAEVEHVASLACRGSDAVRMIIGMPREEVGGYLERIGWPGSRAQVEELTKTWLDYLHFAEVNLDVSETVGPTIGLALPFPEKPHEPWAKEFLQRMVDLGLCTPEKREAILQWPGRERVPLTGHRWPSNLCRTVGAKLVVRPDAPVSVKVYPYFECRFSLWSDV
;
A
#
# COMPACT_ATOMS: atom_id res chain seq x y z
N MET A 1 16.44 -0.93 6.90
CA MET A 1 17.33 0.23 7.07
C MET A 1 16.45 1.45 7.30
N ILE A 2 16.82 2.40 8.16
CA ILE A 2 16.06 3.65 8.36
C ILE A 2 16.94 4.80 7.94
N VAL A 3 16.41 5.71 7.13
CA VAL A 3 17.15 6.83 6.54
C VAL A 3 16.39 8.12 6.78
N PRO A 4 17.06 9.23 7.12
CA PRO A 4 16.39 10.51 7.32
C PRO A 4 15.60 10.97 6.10
N ILE A 5 14.41 11.50 6.33
CA ILE A 5 13.49 11.84 5.23
C ILE A 5 14.04 12.92 4.30
N ASP A 6 14.75 13.92 4.85
CA ASP A 6 15.39 14.97 4.07
C ASP A 6 16.48 14.40 3.13
N GLU A 7 17.21 13.38 3.59
CA GLU A 7 18.19 12.70 2.74
C GLU A 7 17.49 11.94 1.61
N LEU A 8 16.45 11.16 1.91
CA LEU A 8 15.68 10.43 0.89
C LEU A 8 15.06 11.38 -0.15
N MET A 9 14.42 12.47 0.30
CA MET A 9 13.80 13.47 -0.58
C MET A 9 14.83 14.17 -1.46
N SER A 10 16.02 14.50 -0.93
CA SER A 10 17.09 15.14 -1.70
C SER A 10 17.62 14.22 -2.81
N ARG A 11 17.74 12.92 -2.53
CA ARG A 11 18.20 11.89 -3.48
C ARG A 11 17.17 11.59 -4.55
N LEU A 12 15.89 11.72 -4.24
CA LEU A 12 14.80 11.46 -5.17
C LEU A 12 14.57 12.61 -6.16
N LYS A 13 14.84 13.85 -5.73
CA LYS A 13 14.56 15.07 -6.51
C LYS A 13 15.05 15.04 -7.97
N PRO A 14 16.24 14.54 -8.31
CA PRO A 14 16.71 14.48 -9.70
C PRO A 14 15.89 13.57 -10.62
N PHE A 15 15.12 12.63 -10.06
CA PHE A 15 14.34 11.64 -10.79
C PHE A 15 12.85 11.97 -10.87
N LEU A 16 12.39 13.00 -10.16
CA LEU A 16 10.99 13.38 -10.15
C LEU A 16 10.60 14.05 -11.46
N SER A 17 9.67 13.43 -12.17
CA SER A 17 8.97 14.09 -13.27
C SER A 17 7.88 15.01 -12.73
N LYS A 18 7.88 16.27 -13.18
CA LYS A 18 6.82 17.24 -12.88
C LYS A 18 5.43 16.80 -13.37
N GLU A 19 5.39 15.87 -14.32
CA GLU A 19 4.15 15.32 -14.88
C GLU A 19 3.48 14.34 -13.90
N LEU A 20 4.28 13.65 -13.07
CA LEU A 20 3.77 12.76 -12.01
C LEU A 20 3.65 13.48 -10.67
N VAL A 21 4.64 14.30 -10.33
CA VAL A 21 4.71 15.03 -9.07
C VAL A 21 5.11 16.48 -9.36
N GLY A 22 4.11 17.34 -9.52
CA GLY A 22 4.32 18.78 -9.72
C GLY A 22 4.95 19.45 -8.49
N GLU A 23 5.55 20.63 -8.67
CA GLU A 23 6.29 21.32 -7.60
C GLU A 23 5.44 21.62 -6.36
N GLU A 24 4.19 22.04 -6.55
CA GLU A 24 3.24 22.31 -5.45
C GLU A 24 2.91 21.03 -4.68
N ALA A 25 2.55 19.96 -5.39
CA ALA A 25 2.24 18.66 -4.79
C ALA A 25 3.46 18.09 -4.03
N PHE A 26 4.65 18.20 -4.61
CA PHE A 26 5.90 17.82 -3.94
C PHE A 26 6.12 18.66 -2.67
N GLY A 27 5.85 19.96 -2.71
CA GLY A 27 5.92 20.84 -1.55
C GLY A 27 5.01 20.38 -0.40
N HIS A 28 3.76 20.01 -0.72
CA HIS A 28 2.82 19.48 0.28
C HIS A 28 3.26 18.13 0.84
N VAL A 29 3.68 17.19 -0.02
CA VAL A 29 4.16 15.88 0.43
C VAL A 29 5.40 16.02 1.29
N ASN A 30 6.36 16.86 0.89
CA ASN A 30 7.58 17.09 1.66
C ASN A 30 7.28 17.73 3.03
N ALA A 31 6.30 18.65 3.08
CA ALA A 31 5.84 19.22 4.35
C ALA A 31 5.23 18.15 5.26
N VAL A 32 4.37 17.26 4.73
CA VAL A 32 3.80 16.13 5.48
C VAL A 32 4.90 15.19 5.94
N ALA A 33 5.79 14.76 5.05
CA ALA A 33 6.82 13.76 5.34
C ALA A 33 7.76 14.19 6.48
N ARG A 34 8.05 15.49 6.61
CA ARG A 34 8.86 16.06 7.70
C ARG A 34 8.20 16.04 9.08
N LEU A 35 6.88 15.89 9.14
CA LEU A 35 6.15 15.77 10.41
C LEU A 35 6.13 14.32 10.92
N LEU A 36 6.51 13.36 10.06
CA LEU A 36 6.31 11.95 10.31
C LEU A 36 7.55 11.28 10.92
N PRO A 37 7.36 10.22 11.69
CA PRO A 37 8.43 9.33 12.15
C PRO A 37 9.38 8.87 11.04
N GLU A 38 10.68 8.89 11.31
CA GLU A 38 11.69 8.22 10.48
C GLU A 38 11.69 6.72 10.79
N VAL A 39 10.91 5.96 10.01
CA VAL A 39 10.60 4.54 10.31
C VAL A 39 10.92 3.59 9.17
N SER A 40 11.46 4.12 8.07
CA SER A 40 11.69 3.38 6.84
C SER A 40 12.94 3.88 6.10
N GLY A 41 13.48 3.02 5.25
CA GLY A 41 14.48 3.37 4.24
C GLY A 41 13.86 3.73 2.89
N GLY A 42 12.53 3.80 2.81
CA GLY A 42 11.79 4.02 1.58
C GLY A 42 10.36 4.51 1.78
N PHE A 43 9.78 5.10 0.73
CA PHE A 43 8.42 5.59 0.68
C PHE A 43 7.86 5.50 -0.74
N CYS A 44 6.58 5.79 -0.86
CA CYS A 44 5.85 5.76 -2.10
C CYS A 44 5.05 7.05 -2.29
N PHE A 45 4.97 7.52 -3.52
CA PHE A 45 3.93 8.46 -3.93
C PHE A 45 2.72 7.70 -4.45
N GLU A 46 1.52 8.24 -4.30
CA GLU A 46 0.35 7.79 -5.06
C GLU A 46 -0.11 8.91 -6.00
N CYS A 47 0.16 8.75 -7.29
CA CYS A 47 -0.16 9.72 -8.32
C CYS A 47 -1.43 9.30 -9.08
N ARG A 48 -2.31 10.25 -9.35
CA ARG A 48 -3.49 10.05 -10.22
C ARG A 48 -3.04 10.18 -11.66
N MET A 49 -3.57 9.35 -12.56
CA MET A 49 -3.12 9.30 -13.94
C MET A 49 -3.94 10.17 -14.88
N GLU A 50 -5.15 10.53 -14.46
CA GLU A 50 -6.06 11.36 -15.23
C GLU A 50 -5.49 12.77 -15.46
N ALA A 51 -5.89 13.39 -16.57
CA ALA A 51 -5.55 14.78 -16.86
C ALA A 51 -6.16 15.72 -15.80
N GLY A 52 -5.41 16.74 -15.39
CA GLY A 52 -5.89 17.73 -14.41
C GLY A 52 -6.04 17.21 -12.97
N ALA A 53 -5.49 16.04 -12.65
CA ALA A 53 -5.43 15.52 -11.29
C ALA A 53 -4.00 15.65 -10.71
N PRO A 54 -3.64 16.81 -10.10
CA PRO A 54 -2.29 17.07 -9.61
C PRO A 54 -2.00 16.49 -8.21
N ARG A 55 -3.02 15.93 -7.55
CA ARG A 55 -2.89 15.41 -6.18
C ARG A 55 -1.93 14.22 -6.13
N VAL A 56 -1.03 14.25 -5.16
CA VAL A 56 -0.07 13.19 -4.87
C VAL A 56 -0.17 12.86 -3.39
N ASP A 57 -0.49 11.62 -3.05
CA ASP A 57 -0.50 11.17 -1.66
C ASP A 57 0.87 10.57 -1.29
N TYR A 58 1.09 10.42 0.02
CA TYR A 58 2.36 9.94 0.57
C TYR A 58 2.13 8.65 1.34
N MET A 59 3.02 7.66 1.19
CA MET A 59 2.94 6.41 1.92
C MET A 59 4.32 5.94 2.35
N VAL A 60 4.45 5.44 3.58
CA VAL A 60 5.70 4.90 4.14
C VAL A 60 5.49 3.46 4.64
N CYS A 61 6.52 2.63 4.44
CA CYS A 61 6.50 1.22 4.81
C CYS A 61 7.34 0.97 6.07
N CYS A 62 6.73 0.54 7.16
CA CYS A 62 7.46 0.12 8.35
C CYS A 62 7.64 -1.40 8.30
N MET A 63 8.87 -1.87 8.05
CA MET A 63 9.18 -3.30 8.02
C MET A 63 9.65 -3.80 9.39
N ARG A 64 9.12 -4.92 9.85
CA ARG A 64 9.55 -5.57 11.10
C ARG A 64 11.03 -5.93 11.07
N THR A 65 11.50 -6.46 9.96
CA THR A 65 12.88 -6.88 9.74
C THR A 65 13.88 -5.72 9.76
N ASP A 66 13.41 -4.49 9.56
CA ASP A 66 14.23 -3.29 9.58
C ASP A 66 14.24 -2.57 10.93
N GLY A 67 13.62 -3.14 11.96
CA GLY A 67 13.46 -2.50 13.27
C GLY A 67 12.27 -1.54 13.36
N GLY A 68 11.36 -1.58 12.37
CA GLY A 68 10.16 -0.75 12.29
C GLY A 68 9.34 -0.64 13.59
N PRO A 69 9.07 -1.73 14.34
CA PRO A 69 8.31 -1.66 15.59
C PRO A 69 8.91 -0.69 16.61
N HIS A 70 10.21 -0.84 16.88
CA HIS A 70 10.91 -0.01 17.87
C HIS A 70 11.08 1.43 17.36
N ALA A 71 11.44 1.60 16.08
CA ALA A 71 11.60 2.91 15.49
C ALA A 71 10.30 3.73 15.51
N LEU A 72 9.17 3.09 15.17
CA LEU A 72 7.86 3.73 15.24
C LEU A 72 7.48 4.09 16.67
N ALA A 73 7.67 3.18 17.63
CA ALA A 73 7.36 3.44 19.03
C ALA A 73 8.17 4.61 19.59
N ASP A 74 9.48 4.62 19.36
CA ASP A 74 10.40 5.67 19.81
C ASP A 74 10.07 7.02 19.18
N ALA A 75 9.77 7.04 17.88
CA ALA A 75 9.42 8.26 17.17
C ALA A 75 8.07 8.82 17.62
N LEU A 76 7.06 7.96 17.79
CA LEU A 76 5.76 8.38 18.31
C LEU A 76 5.89 8.96 19.72
N ALA A 77 6.72 8.38 20.59
CA ALA A 77 6.96 8.93 21.92
C ALA A 77 7.47 10.38 21.87
N LYS A 78 8.33 10.71 20.90
CA LYS A 78 8.88 12.07 20.69
C LYS A 78 7.89 13.05 20.08
N THR A 79 6.97 12.58 19.24
CA THR A 79 6.01 13.43 18.50
C THR A 79 4.64 13.50 19.18
N ARG A 80 4.52 13.10 20.46
CA ARG A 80 3.23 13.00 21.18
C ARG A 80 2.42 14.28 21.22
N GLU A 81 3.08 15.42 21.36
CA GLU A 81 2.41 16.72 21.44
C GLU A 81 1.97 17.24 20.07
N GLN A 82 2.60 16.75 19.00
CA GLN A 82 2.37 17.21 17.63
C GLN A 82 1.35 16.32 16.89
N LEU A 83 1.52 15.01 16.98
CA LEU A 83 0.71 14.00 16.32
C LEU A 83 -0.35 13.48 17.30
N THR A 84 -1.53 14.10 17.23
CA THR A 84 -2.61 13.97 18.21
C THR A 84 -3.92 13.51 17.59
N GLY A 85 -4.82 13.02 18.44
CA GLY A 85 -6.17 12.61 18.05
C GLY A 85 -6.31 11.10 17.83
N PRO A 86 -7.55 10.63 17.66
CA PRO A 86 -7.89 9.21 17.76
C PRO A 86 -7.16 8.31 16.73
N LEU A 87 -6.90 8.84 15.53
CA LEU A 87 -6.15 8.10 14.50
C LEU A 87 -4.70 7.83 14.94
N TRP A 88 -4.04 8.83 15.54
CA TRP A 88 -2.69 8.67 16.07
C TRP A 88 -2.67 7.85 17.36
N ASP A 89 -3.70 7.96 18.21
CA ASP A 89 -3.85 7.11 19.39
C ASP A 89 -3.94 5.64 18.99
N GLY A 90 -4.67 5.32 17.91
CA GLY A 90 -4.75 3.96 17.40
C GLY A 90 -3.42 3.45 16.84
N VAL A 91 -2.66 4.28 16.11
CA VAL A 91 -1.31 3.92 15.65
C VAL A 91 -0.35 3.71 16.84
N ARG A 92 -0.48 4.51 17.92
CA ARG A 92 0.31 4.32 19.16
C ARG A 92 -0.03 3.01 19.85
N GLU A 93 -1.30 2.67 19.95
CA GLU A 93 -1.72 1.41 20.57
C GLU A 93 -1.25 0.21 19.74
N PHE A 94 -1.38 0.28 18.41
CA PHE A 94 -0.81 -0.72 17.52
C PHE A 94 0.71 -0.84 17.73
N SER A 95 1.43 0.28 17.72
CA SER A 95 2.89 0.31 17.88
C SER A 95 3.35 -0.28 19.23
N ARG A 96 2.64 0.03 20.31
CA ARG A 96 2.90 -0.55 21.64
C ARG A 96 2.76 -2.07 21.63
N GLN A 97 1.69 -2.57 21.03
CA GLN A 97 1.46 -4.02 20.89
C GLN A 97 2.44 -4.66 19.90
N TRP A 98 2.90 -3.94 18.87
CA TRP A 98 3.82 -4.46 17.88
C TRP A 98 5.22 -4.69 18.43
N VAL A 99 5.65 -3.88 19.41
CA VAL A 99 6.92 -4.04 20.13
C VAL A 99 6.87 -5.15 21.18
N ASP A 100 5.72 -5.37 21.81
CA ASP A 100 5.54 -6.36 22.88
C ASP A 100 5.59 -7.81 22.34
N PRO A 101 6.63 -8.61 22.64
CA PRO A 101 6.73 -9.99 22.15
C PRO A 101 5.60 -10.92 22.62
N GLY A 102 4.87 -10.55 23.68
CA GLY A 102 3.71 -11.30 24.17
C GLY A 102 2.41 -11.01 23.39
N SER A 103 2.40 -9.97 22.56
CA SER A 103 1.24 -9.61 21.75
C SER A 103 1.20 -10.41 20.44
N PRO A 104 0.01 -10.84 19.96
CA PRO A 104 -0.15 -11.36 18.61
C PRO A 104 0.36 -10.39 17.53
N LEU A 105 0.18 -9.08 17.74
CA LEU A 105 0.61 -8.06 16.77
C LEU A 105 2.12 -8.00 16.58
N ALA A 106 2.93 -8.54 17.51
CA ALA A 106 4.36 -8.67 17.32
C ALA A 106 4.72 -9.45 16.05
N ARG A 107 3.84 -10.33 15.56
CA ARG A 107 4.03 -11.12 14.34
C ARG A 107 3.75 -10.35 13.05
N VAL A 108 3.14 -9.16 13.10
CA VAL A 108 2.86 -8.36 11.91
C VAL A 108 4.19 -8.02 11.21
N PRO A 109 4.38 -8.43 9.94
CA PRO A 109 5.65 -8.20 9.25
C PRO A 109 5.79 -6.77 8.76
N VAL A 110 4.68 -6.11 8.44
CA VAL A 110 4.66 -4.80 7.78
C VAL A 110 3.50 -3.95 8.29
N LEU A 111 3.78 -2.67 8.53
CA LEU A 111 2.77 -1.63 8.71
C LEU A 111 2.96 -0.54 7.66
N TRP A 112 1.97 -0.32 6.81
CA TRP A 112 1.95 0.86 5.93
C TRP A 112 1.24 2.02 6.61
N LEU A 113 1.78 3.23 6.45
CA LEU A 113 1.12 4.48 6.81
C LEU A 113 0.96 5.31 5.54
N GLU A 114 -0.28 5.40 5.05
CA GLU A 114 -0.68 6.25 3.92
C GLU A 114 -1.27 7.57 4.45
N TYR A 115 -1.07 8.65 3.69
CA TYR A 115 -1.54 9.98 4.03
C TYR A 115 -2.15 10.61 2.78
N ASP A 116 -3.45 10.86 2.87
CA ASP A 116 -4.19 11.66 1.90
C ASP A 116 -3.70 13.13 1.98
N VAL A 117 -2.88 13.57 1.02
CA VAL A 117 -2.27 14.90 1.03
C VAL A 117 -3.13 15.87 0.21
N GLU A 118 -4.01 16.57 0.92
CA GLU A 118 -4.93 17.56 0.32
C GLU A 118 -4.36 18.98 0.34
N GLY A 119 -3.28 19.21 1.09
CA GLY A 119 -2.64 20.51 1.26
C GLY A 119 -1.76 20.57 2.51
N PRO A 120 -1.31 21.77 2.92
CA PRO A 120 -0.54 21.96 4.14
C PRO A 120 -1.32 21.53 5.38
N THR A 121 -0.67 20.81 6.28
CA THR A 121 -1.23 20.40 7.58
C THR A 121 -0.13 20.36 8.62
N THR A 122 -0.49 20.53 9.89
CA THR A 122 0.41 20.32 11.04
C THR A 122 0.18 18.97 11.73
N ASN A 123 -0.93 18.30 11.41
CA ASN A 123 -1.31 17.01 11.96
C ASN A 123 -1.89 16.13 10.84
N PRO A 124 -1.03 15.47 10.04
CA PRO A 124 -1.48 14.59 8.96
C PRO A 124 -2.24 13.38 9.53
N LYS A 125 -3.30 12.96 8.84
CA LYS A 125 -4.15 11.83 9.28
C LYS A 125 -3.55 10.52 8.77
N PRO A 126 -3.09 9.61 9.64
CA PRO A 126 -2.56 8.33 9.20
C PRO A 126 -3.71 7.42 8.74
N PHE A 127 -3.56 6.82 7.57
CA PHE A 127 -4.32 5.67 7.12
C PHE A 127 -3.42 4.44 7.25
N ALA A 128 -3.59 3.71 8.36
CA ALA A 128 -2.71 2.63 8.74
C ALA A 128 -3.20 1.28 8.22
N PHE A 129 -2.32 0.54 7.51
CA PHE A 129 -2.59 -0.81 7.03
C PHE A 129 -1.67 -1.80 7.71
N ALA A 130 -2.23 -2.69 8.53
CA ALA A 130 -1.49 -3.80 9.12
C ALA A 130 -1.45 -4.96 8.15
N CYS A 131 -0.27 -5.55 7.95
CA CYS A 131 -0.15 -6.83 7.27
C CYS A 131 -0.58 -7.97 8.20
N VAL A 132 -1.60 -8.73 7.78
CA VAL A 132 -2.19 -9.83 8.57
C VAL A 132 -1.84 -11.20 7.99
N GLN A 133 -0.99 -11.22 6.96
CA GLN A 133 -0.34 -12.39 6.42
C GLN A 133 1.07 -12.49 7.06
N PRO A 134 1.34 -13.47 7.94
CA PRO A 134 2.60 -13.51 8.70
C PRO A 134 3.85 -13.87 7.87
N GLU A 135 3.69 -14.52 6.72
CA GLU A 135 4.78 -14.93 5.81
C GLU A 135 5.07 -13.85 4.73
N PHE A 136 4.60 -12.62 4.91
CA PHE A 136 4.51 -11.66 3.82
C PHE A 136 5.91 -11.22 3.40
N GLY A 137 6.17 -11.23 2.09
CA GLY A 137 7.48 -10.95 1.51
C GLY A 137 8.53 -12.05 1.71
N GLN A 138 8.19 -13.19 2.35
CA GLN A 138 9.10 -14.33 2.48
C GLN A 138 9.03 -15.28 1.27
N LYS A 139 7.92 -15.24 0.51
CA LYS A 139 7.66 -16.12 -0.63
C LYS A 139 7.02 -15.35 -1.80
N PRO A 140 7.13 -15.88 -3.02
CA PRO A 140 6.35 -15.37 -4.15
C PRO A 140 4.85 -15.44 -3.87
N PRO A 141 4.05 -14.46 -4.33
CA PRO A 141 2.59 -14.52 -4.24
C PRO A 141 2.01 -15.81 -4.83
N GLY A 142 0.96 -16.35 -4.23
CA GLY A 142 0.32 -17.61 -4.64
C GLY A 142 1.07 -18.89 -4.24
N SER A 143 2.18 -18.77 -3.51
CA SER A 143 2.87 -19.94 -2.93
C SER A 143 2.01 -20.59 -1.84
N ARG A 144 2.09 -21.92 -1.71
CA ARG A 144 1.43 -22.63 -0.61
C ARG A 144 2.04 -22.21 0.73
N ARG A 145 1.19 -22.00 1.74
CA ARG A 145 1.65 -21.83 3.12
C ARG A 145 2.45 -23.06 3.55
N GLU A 146 3.65 -22.84 4.08
CA GLU A 146 4.48 -23.94 4.61
C GLU A 146 4.37 -24.03 6.13
N THR A 147 4.18 -22.89 6.80
CA THR A 147 3.93 -22.90 8.24
C THR A 147 2.45 -23.10 8.53
N GLY A 148 2.14 -23.62 9.71
CA GLY A 148 0.77 -23.81 10.19
C GLY A 148 -0.02 -22.52 10.44
N ALA A 149 0.38 -21.39 9.85
CA ALA A 149 -0.37 -20.15 9.91
C ALA A 149 -1.72 -20.31 9.21
N THR A 150 -2.78 -20.48 10.01
CA THR A 150 -4.11 -20.76 9.50
C THR A 150 -4.82 -19.47 9.07
N VAL A 151 -5.92 -19.61 8.34
CA VAL A 151 -6.87 -18.52 8.09
C VAL A 151 -7.30 -17.87 9.42
N ASP A 152 -7.47 -18.67 10.48
CA ASP A 152 -7.84 -18.19 11.81
C ASP A 152 -6.76 -17.30 12.44
N GLU A 153 -5.47 -17.61 12.24
CA GLU A 153 -4.40 -16.75 12.74
C GLU A 153 -4.42 -15.38 12.06
N SER A 154 -4.57 -15.33 10.73
CA SER A 154 -4.69 -14.07 10.00
C SER A 154 -5.94 -13.29 10.43
N LEU A 155 -7.07 -13.97 10.63
CA LEU A 155 -8.29 -13.36 11.12
C LEU A 155 -8.13 -12.78 12.54
N GLN A 156 -7.43 -13.49 13.42
CA GLN A 156 -7.11 -12.99 14.75
C GLN A 156 -6.23 -11.73 14.68
N LEU A 157 -5.22 -11.71 13.82
CA LEU A 157 -4.39 -10.52 13.59
C LEU A 157 -5.22 -9.36 13.03
N THR A 158 -6.16 -9.63 12.13
CA THR A 158 -7.11 -8.64 11.61
C THR A 158 -7.88 -7.97 12.74
N TRP A 159 -8.47 -8.75 13.66
CA TRP A 159 -9.21 -8.17 14.78
C TRP A 159 -8.34 -7.33 15.69
N ARG A 160 -7.15 -7.81 16.06
CA ARG A 160 -6.22 -7.05 16.91
C ARG A 160 -5.76 -5.75 16.26
N ALA A 161 -5.47 -5.77 14.97
CA ALA A 161 -5.04 -4.58 14.25
C ALA A 161 -6.17 -3.55 14.16
N LEU A 162 -7.39 -3.99 13.79
CA LEU A 162 -8.54 -3.09 13.67
C LEU A 162 -8.97 -2.53 15.03
N GLU A 163 -8.98 -3.34 16.08
CA GLU A 163 -9.24 -2.90 17.46
C GLU A 163 -8.25 -1.83 17.89
N ALA A 164 -6.96 -2.03 17.61
CA ALA A 164 -5.93 -1.06 17.92
C ALA A 164 -6.16 0.26 17.15
N PHE A 165 -6.39 0.20 15.84
CA PHE A 165 -6.60 1.40 15.02
C PHE A 165 -7.89 2.17 15.37
N GLN A 166 -8.94 1.48 15.79
CA GLN A 166 -10.24 2.09 16.12
C GLN A 166 -10.33 2.52 17.59
N GLY A 167 -9.51 1.95 18.47
CA GLY A 167 -9.62 2.12 19.92
C GLY A 167 -10.85 1.44 20.53
N ALA A 168 -11.55 0.60 19.75
CA ALA A 168 -12.77 -0.10 20.14
C ALA A 168 -12.93 -1.40 19.34
N PRO A 169 -13.72 -2.37 19.85
CA PRO A 169 -14.09 -3.55 19.08
C PRO A 169 -14.78 -3.20 17.75
N VAL A 170 -14.48 -3.98 16.71
CA VAL A 170 -15.16 -3.87 15.41
C VAL A 170 -16.65 -4.17 15.58
N ARG A 171 -17.51 -3.38 14.92
CA ARG A 171 -18.97 -3.58 14.98
C ARG A 171 -19.34 -5.02 14.55
N PRO A 172 -20.34 -5.66 15.19
CA PRO A 172 -20.67 -7.07 14.92
C PRO A 172 -21.11 -7.39 13.48
N ASP A 173 -21.77 -6.46 12.78
CA ASP A 173 -22.13 -6.62 11.37
C ASP A 173 -20.92 -6.55 10.45
N ILE A 174 -20.03 -5.58 10.64
CA ILE A 174 -18.76 -5.50 9.91
C ILE A 174 -17.92 -6.74 10.18
N ALA A 175 -17.84 -7.18 11.43
CA ALA A 175 -17.10 -8.38 11.82
C ALA A 175 -17.64 -9.64 11.14
N ARG A 176 -18.98 -9.79 11.01
CA ARG A 176 -19.60 -10.88 10.25
C ARG A 176 -19.23 -10.84 8.77
N THR A 177 -19.26 -9.66 8.14
CA THR A 177 -18.93 -9.54 6.72
C THR A 177 -17.46 -9.79 6.44
N VAL A 178 -16.56 -9.28 7.29
CA VAL A 178 -15.12 -9.59 7.21
C VAL A 178 -14.88 -11.09 7.44
N SER A 179 -15.52 -11.72 8.43
CA SER A 179 -15.39 -13.18 8.65
C SER A 179 -15.84 -13.97 7.42
N ARG A 180 -16.97 -13.59 6.80
CA ARG A 180 -17.42 -14.18 5.53
C ARG A 180 -16.38 -14.05 4.42
N CYS A 181 -15.69 -12.91 4.31
CA CYS A 181 -14.62 -12.74 3.32
C CYS A 181 -13.49 -13.76 3.55
N PHE A 182 -13.06 -13.99 4.80
CA PHE A 182 -12.06 -15.00 5.14
C PHE A 182 -12.54 -16.43 4.85
N GLU A 183 -13.79 -16.76 5.20
CA GLU A 183 -14.39 -18.09 4.98
C GLU A 183 -14.53 -18.47 3.50
N GLN A 184 -14.66 -17.47 2.62
CA GLN A 184 -14.86 -17.66 1.18
C GLN A 184 -13.58 -17.55 0.36
N LEU A 185 -12.42 -17.35 1.00
CA LEU A 185 -11.13 -17.27 0.32
C LEU A 185 -10.92 -18.53 -0.54
N PRO A 186 -10.56 -18.37 -1.83
CA PRO A 186 -10.18 -19.50 -2.65
C PRO A 186 -8.83 -20.07 -2.20
N ASP A 187 -8.50 -21.25 -2.71
CA ASP A 187 -7.16 -21.83 -2.53
C ASP A 187 -6.08 -20.83 -2.99
N PHE A 188 -4.97 -20.79 -2.24
CA PHE A 188 -3.84 -19.89 -2.46
C PHE A 188 -4.13 -18.39 -2.29
N ALA A 189 -5.35 -18.01 -1.88
CA ALA A 189 -5.67 -16.63 -1.56
C ALA A 189 -5.41 -16.29 -0.10
N GLU A 190 -5.04 -15.04 0.15
CA GLU A 190 -4.66 -14.55 1.47
C GLU A 190 -5.10 -13.11 1.64
N VAL A 191 -5.64 -12.78 2.81
CA VAL A 191 -5.80 -11.38 3.20
C VAL A 191 -4.42 -10.88 3.62
N GLU A 192 -3.85 -9.99 2.80
CA GLU A 192 -2.51 -9.47 2.98
C GLU A 192 -2.51 -8.32 3.98
N HIS A 193 -3.41 -7.35 3.80
CA HIS A 193 -3.48 -6.16 4.64
C HIS A 193 -4.92 -5.80 5.03
N VAL A 194 -5.06 -5.17 6.20
CA VAL A 194 -6.32 -4.57 6.65
C VAL A 194 -6.10 -3.17 7.20
N ALA A 195 -7.09 -2.29 7.00
CA ALA A 195 -7.07 -0.92 7.51
C ALA A 195 -8.45 -0.43 7.90
N SER A 196 -8.52 0.48 8.87
CA SER A 196 -9.75 1.21 9.21
C SER A 196 -9.91 2.43 8.31
N LEU A 197 -11.09 2.66 7.74
CA LEU A 197 -11.39 3.86 6.93
C LEU A 197 -11.81 5.08 7.78
N ALA A 198 -11.61 5.04 9.10
CA ALA A 198 -11.96 6.13 10.01
C ALA A 198 -11.32 7.48 9.62
N CYS A 199 -10.10 7.47 9.05
CA CYS A 199 -9.43 8.68 8.56
C CYS A 199 -10.21 9.40 7.44
N ARG A 200 -11.07 8.66 6.72
CA ARG A 200 -11.96 9.14 5.64
C ARG A 200 -13.42 9.27 6.11
N GLY A 201 -13.67 9.23 7.43
CA GLY A 201 -15.00 9.43 8.00
C GLY A 201 -15.97 8.25 7.80
N SER A 202 -15.44 7.04 7.53
CA SER A 202 -16.22 5.82 7.39
C SER A 202 -15.85 4.80 8.46
N ASP A 203 -16.81 4.00 8.90
CA ASP A 203 -16.59 2.87 9.81
C ASP A 203 -16.21 1.57 9.06
N ALA A 204 -16.17 1.61 7.73
CA ALA A 204 -15.76 0.50 6.90
C ALA A 204 -14.29 0.11 7.13
N VAL A 205 -13.98 -1.12 6.77
CA VAL A 205 -12.64 -1.71 6.82
C VAL A 205 -12.17 -1.94 5.39
N ARG A 206 -10.95 -1.52 5.06
CA ARG A 206 -10.30 -1.93 3.82
C ARG A 206 -9.61 -3.26 4.02
N MET A 207 -9.87 -4.22 3.14
CA MET A 207 -9.15 -5.48 3.01
C MET A 207 -8.37 -5.47 1.71
N ILE A 208 -7.12 -5.90 1.74
CA ILE A 208 -6.27 -6.14 0.58
C ILE A 208 -6.03 -7.64 0.51
N ILE A 209 -6.40 -8.25 -0.60
CA ILE A 209 -6.45 -9.71 -0.75
C ILE A 209 -5.70 -10.12 -1.99
N GLY A 210 -4.64 -10.90 -1.79
CA GLY A 210 -3.92 -11.56 -2.86
C GLY A 210 -4.64 -12.85 -3.25
N MET A 211 -4.85 -13.11 -4.55
CA MET A 211 -5.41 -14.38 -5.03
C MET A 211 -4.99 -14.71 -6.47
N PRO A 212 -5.10 -15.98 -6.90
CA PRO A 212 -5.00 -16.33 -8.31
C PRO A 212 -5.96 -15.48 -9.14
N ARG A 213 -5.48 -14.95 -10.26
CA ARG A 213 -6.25 -14.01 -11.09
C ARG A 213 -7.61 -14.59 -11.50
N GLU A 214 -7.62 -15.87 -11.84
CA GLU A 214 -8.80 -16.59 -12.32
C GLU A 214 -9.89 -16.70 -11.25
N GLU A 215 -9.53 -16.60 -9.97
CA GLU A 215 -10.45 -16.69 -8.84
C GLU A 215 -11.14 -15.36 -8.50
N VAL A 216 -10.66 -14.22 -9.03
CA VAL A 216 -11.18 -12.88 -8.68
C VAL A 216 -12.69 -12.78 -8.88
N GLY A 217 -13.19 -13.16 -10.06
CA GLY A 217 -14.62 -13.08 -10.37
C GLY A 217 -15.48 -13.98 -9.48
N GLY A 218 -15.06 -15.22 -9.29
CA GLY A 218 -15.77 -16.20 -8.46
C GLY A 218 -15.77 -15.82 -6.98
N TYR A 219 -14.66 -15.29 -6.48
CA TYR A 219 -14.55 -14.82 -5.09
C TYR A 219 -15.48 -13.63 -4.81
N LEU A 220 -15.47 -12.61 -5.69
CA LEU A 220 -16.34 -11.44 -5.55
C LEU A 220 -17.83 -11.82 -5.51
N GLU A 221 -18.24 -12.78 -6.34
CA GLU A 221 -19.60 -13.34 -6.33
C GLU A 221 -19.93 -14.05 -5.00
N ARG A 222 -19.04 -14.92 -4.50
CA ARG A 222 -19.24 -15.66 -3.23
C ARG A 222 -19.38 -14.75 -2.02
N ILE A 223 -18.64 -13.64 -1.98
CA ILE A 223 -18.74 -12.67 -0.88
C ILE A 223 -19.88 -11.67 -1.06
N GLY A 224 -20.68 -11.78 -2.13
CA GLY A 224 -21.82 -10.89 -2.39
C GLY A 224 -21.42 -9.47 -2.76
N TRP A 225 -20.32 -9.30 -3.51
CA TRP A 225 -19.96 -7.99 -4.07
C TRP A 225 -21.07 -7.51 -5.03
N PRO A 226 -21.55 -6.26 -4.90
CA PRO A 226 -22.72 -5.78 -5.65
C PRO A 226 -22.42 -5.35 -7.09
N GLY A 227 -21.17 -5.38 -7.53
CA GLY A 227 -20.78 -4.94 -8.87
C GLY A 227 -21.02 -5.98 -9.96
N SER A 228 -20.67 -5.62 -11.20
CA SER A 228 -20.89 -6.46 -12.37
C SER A 228 -19.81 -7.53 -12.52
N ARG A 229 -20.22 -8.80 -12.49
CA ARG A 229 -19.35 -9.94 -12.82
C ARG A 229 -18.74 -9.81 -14.21
N ALA A 230 -19.55 -9.43 -15.20
CA ALA A 230 -19.10 -9.25 -16.57
C ALA A 230 -18.00 -8.18 -16.67
N GLN A 231 -18.14 -7.08 -15.91
CA GLN A 231 -17.12 -6.05 -15.83
C GLN A 231 -15.82 -6.58 -15.23
N VAL A 232 -15.87 -7.36 -14.15
CA VAL A 232 -14.66 -7.97 -13.56
C VAL A 232 -13.99 -8.94 -14.51
N GLU A 233 -14.77 -9.78 -15.20
CA GLU A 233 -14.22 -10.72 -16.19
C GLU A 233 -13.53 -9.99 -17.35
N GLU A 234 -14.15 -8.91 -17.86
CA GLU A 234 -13.55 -8.05 -18.89
C GLU A 234 -12.26 -7.40 -18.38
N LEU A 235 -12.27 -6.85 -17.17
CA LEU A 235 -11.10 -6.20 -16.58
C LEU A 235 -9.95 -7.20 -16.37
N THR A 236 -10.28 -8.40 -15.91
CA THR A 236 -9.30 -9.46 -15.64
C THR A 236 -8.65 -9.95 -16.94
N LYS A 237 -9.43 -10.10 -18.01
CA LYS A 237 -8.93 -10.46 -19.34
C LYS A 237 -8.16 -9.34 -20.03
N THR A 238 -8.57 -8.09 -19.80
CA THR A 238 -7.99 -6.95 -20.51
C THR A 238 -6.73 -6.46 -19.80
N TRP A 239 -6.82 -6.22 -18.50
CA TRP A 239 -5.79 -5.50 -17.75
C TRP A 239 -4.88 -6.40 -16.94
N LEU A 240 -5.38 -7.54 -16.49
CA LEU A 240 -4.63 -8.42 -15.60
C LEU A 240 -4.00 -9.62 -16.34
N ASP A 241 -4.07 -9.70 -17.67
CA ASP A 241 -3.64 -10.89 -18.43
C ASP A 241 -2.16 -11.24 -18.31
N TYR A 242 -1.36 -10.27 -17.89
CA TYR A 242 0.07 -10.45 -17.63
C TYR A 242 0.36 -10.96 -16.22
N LEU A 243 -0.66 -11.10 -15.36
CA LEU A 243 -0.53 -11.48 -13.97
C LEU A 243 -1.09 -12.89 -13.73
N HIS A 244 -0.34 -13.71 -13.00
CA HIS A 244 -0.85 -14.96 -12.45
C HIS A 244 -1.61 -14.75 -11.14
N PHE A 245 -1.29 -13.67 -10.43
CA PHE A 245 -1.79 -13.38 -9.09
C PHE A 245 -2.19 -11.90 -9.03
N ALA A 246 -3.39 -11.63 -8.53
CA ALA A 246 -3.97 -10.30 -8.46
C ALA A 246 -4.16 -9.88 -7.00
N GLU A 247 -3.90 -8.61 -6.71
CA GLU A 247 -4.24 -7.99 -5.44
C GLU A 247 -5.56 -7.23 -5.59
N VAL A 248 -6.56 -7.59 -4.79
CA VAL A 248 -7.89 -6.99 -4.79
C VAL A 248 -8.09 -6.20 -3.50
N ASN A 249 -8.36 -4.89 -3.63
CA ASN A 249 -8.68 -4.02 -2.51
C ASN A 249 -10.21 -3.86 -2.42
N LEU A 250 -10.79 -4.21 -1.27
CA LEU A 250 -12.22 -4.16 -0.99
C LEU A 250 -12.48 -3.31 0.25
N ASP A 251 -13.57 -2.55 0.23
CA ASP A 251 -14.09 -1.93 1.44
C ASP A 251 -15.24 -2.77 1.98
N VAL A 252 -15.27 -3.00 3.29
CA VAL A 252 -16.24 -3.86 3.95
C VAL A 252 -16.87 -3.10 5.10
N SER A 253 -18.19 -2.95 5.06
CA SER A 253 -19.01 -2.46 6.17
C SER A 253 -20.05 -3.55 6.50
N GLU A 254 -21.31 -3.17 6.73
CA GLU A 254 -22.42 -4.12 6.87
C GLU A 254 -22.53 -5.07 5.68
N THR A 255 -22.15 -4.61 4.49
CA THR A 255 -21.96 -5.42 3.28
C THR A 255 -20.62 -5.09 2.63
N VAL A 256 -20.22 -5.89 1.64
CA VAL A 256 -19.07 -5.56 0.78
C VAL A 256 -19.44 -4.32 -0.03
N GLY A 257 -18.55 -3.32 0.01
CA GLY A 257 -18.68 -2.07 -0.71
C GLY A 257 -18.53 -2.28 -2.22
N PRO A 258 -19.08 -1.37 -3.04
CA PRO A 258 -19.14 -1.59 -4.47
C PRO A 258 -17.84 -1.25 -5.20
N THR A 259 -16.95 -0.45 -4.59
CA THR A 259 -15.68 -0.06 -5.20
C THR A 259 -14.64 -1.15 -4.99
N ILE A 260 -13.93 -1.52 -6.04
CA ILE A 260 -12.78 -2.43 -5.96
C ILE A 260 -11.52 -1.76 -6.50
N GLY A 261 -10.38 -2.06 -5.87
CA GLY A 261 -9.06 -1.81 -6.42
C GLY A 261 -8.47 -3.09 -6.97
N LEU A 262 -7.79 -3.01 -8.11
CA LEU A 262 -6.99 -4.10 -8.66
C LEU A 262 -5.55 -3.60 -8.78
N ALA A 263 -4.66 -4.06 -7.90
CA ALA A 263 -3.27 -3.64 -7.91
C ALA A 263 -2.46 -4.50 -8.88
N LEU A 264 -1.54 -3.84 -9.59
CA LEU A 264 -0.65 -4.41 -10.58
C LEU A 264 0.79 -4.04 -10.19
N PRO A 265 1.62 -5.00 -9.76
CA PRO A 265 3.05 -4.76 -9.68
C PRO A 265 3.57 -4.55 -11.11
N PHE A 266 4.28 -3.45 -11.36
CA PHE A 266 5.01 -3.30 -12.61
C PHE A 266 6.29 -4.14 -12.53
N PRO A 267 6.85 -4.55 -13.69
CA PRO A 267 8.12 -5.23 -13.68
C PRO A 267 9.19 -4.24 -13.22
N GLU A 268 10.26 -4.73 -12.59
CA GLU A 268 11.41 -3.88 -12.23
C GLU A 268 11.99 -3.13 -13.44
N LYS A 269 11.77 -3.69 -14.65
CA LYS A 269 12.09 -3.09 -15.94
C LYS A 269 10.79 -2.75 -16.70
N PRO A 270 10.22 -1.53 -16.53
CA PRO A 270 8.96 -1.14 -17.20
C PRO A 270 9.09 -1.00 -18.73
N HIS A 271 10.29 -1.22 -19.27
CA HIS A 271 10.51 -1.31 -20.71
C HIS A 271 10.15 -2.68 -21.31
N GLU A 272 9.79 -3.65 -20.47
CA GLU A 272 9.19 -4.89 -20.94
C GLU A 272 7.98 -4.61 -21.86
N PRO A 273 7.79 -5.40 -22.93
CA PRO A 273 6.76 -5.14 -23.94
C PRO A 273 5.37 -4.92 -23.34
N TRP A 274 4.96 -5.76 -22.39
CA TRP A 274 3.63 -5.69 -21.80
C TRP A 274 3.40 -4.40 -21.01
N ALA A 275 4.41 -3.88 -20.30
CA ALA A 275 4.27 -2.66 -19.50
C ALA A 275 4.12 -1.43 -20.42
N LYS A 276 4.84 -1.40 -21.56
CA LYS A 276 4.67 -0.37 -22.58
C LYS A 276 3.29 -0.42 -23.23
N GLU A 277 2.81 -1.60 -23.56
CA GLU A 277 1.48 -1.83 -24.16
C GLU A 277 0.37 -1.45 -23.18
N PHE A 278 0.51 -1.83 -21.91
CA PHE A 278 -0.40 -1.48 -20.84
C PHE A 278 -0.51 0.04 -20.65
N LEU A 279 0.63 0.74 -20.57
CA LEU A 279 0.63 2.20 -20.46
C LEU A 279 0.11 2.88 -21.74
N GLN A 280 0.41 2.33 -22.92
CA GLN A 280 -0.13 2.85 -24.17
C GLN A 280 -1.66 2.74 -24.20
N ARG A 281 -2.21 1.59 -23.79
CA ARG A 281 -3.66 1.40 -23.67
C ARG A 281 -4.29 2.42 -22.71
N MET A 282 -3.63 2.74 -21.60
CA MET A 282 -4.14 3.79 -20.70
C MET A 282 -4.22 5.15 -21.39
N VAL A 283 -3.26 5.49 -22.25
CA VAL A 283 -3.30 6.71 -23.05
C VAL A 283 -4.42 6.66 -24.08
N ASP A 284 -4.55 5.56 -24.82
CA ASP A 284 -5.56 5.38 -25.87
C ASP A 284 -6.99 5.49 -25.31
N LEU A 285 -7.20 5.07 -24.06
CA LEU A 285 -8.47 5.15 -23.34
C LEU A 285 -8.66 6.45 -22.54
N GLY A 286 -7.71 7.39 -22.59
CA GLY A 286 -7.78 8.66 -21.86
C GLY A 286 -7.61 8.55 -20.34
N LEU A 287 -7.15 7.41 -19.84
CA LEU A 287 -6.88 7.16 -18.42
C LEU A 287 -5.53 7.72 -17.96
N CYS A 288 -4.64 8.02 -18.91
CA CYS A 288 -3.29 8.52 -18.70
C CYS A 288 -2.96 9.55 -19.79
N THR A 289 -2.18 10.59 -19.47
CA THR A 289 -1.63 11.46 -20.51
C THR A 289 -0.35 10.85 -21.12
N PRO A 290 0.02 11.18 -22.38
CA PRO A 290 1.29 10.73 -22.96
C PRO A 290 2.51 11.09 -22.11
N GLU A 291 2.49 12.26 -21.48
CA GLU A 291 3.58 12.79 -20.65
C GLU A 291 3.73 12.00 -19.35
N LYS A 292 2.60 11.66 -18.69
CA LYS A 292 2.62 10.80 -17.49
C LYS A 292 3.07 9.38 -17.82
N ARG A 293 2.70 8.84 -18.99
CA ARG A 293 3.19 7.55 -19.48
C ARG A 293 4.71 7.55 -19.60
N GLU A 294 5.28 8.57 -20.25
CA GLU A 294 6.73 8.66 -20.44
C GLU A 294 7.45 8.81 -19.09
N ALA A 295 6.89 9.61 -18.19
CA ALA A 295 7.40 9.77 -16.83
C ALA A 295 7.47 8.44 -16.06
N ILE A 296 6.47 7.56 -16.19
CA ILE A 296 6.49 6.23 -15.57
C ILE A 296 7.55 5.34 -16.19
N LEU A 297 7.68 5.35 -17.52
CA LEU A 297 8.69 4.53 -18.22
C LEU A 297 10.12 4.90 -17.81
N GLN A 298 10.37 6.17 -17.46
CA GLN A 298 11.68 6.66 -17.03
C GLN A 298 11.93 6.54 -15.51
N TRP A 299 10.91 6.21 -14.72
CA TRP A 299 11.01 6.23 -13.26
C TRP A 299 11.87 5.10 -12.68
N PRO A 300 11.72 3.82 -13.07
CA PRO A 300 12.47 2.74 -12.47
C PRO A 300 13.97 2.82 -12.73
N GLY A 301 14.74 2.37 -11.75
CA GLY A 301 16.18 2.39 -11.82
C GLY A 301 16.84 2.03 -10.51
N ARG A 302 18.14 1.74 -10.56
CA ARG A 302 18.96 1.45 -9.40
C ARG A 302 20.22 2.31 -9.44
N GLU A 303 20.55 2.93 -8.31
CA GLU A 303 21.79 3.68 -8.14
C GLU A 303 22.44 3.30 -6.81
N ARG A 304 23.78 3.21 -6.80
CA ARG A 304 24.53 3.00 -5.57
C ARG A 304 24.84 4.35 -4.92
N VAL A 305 24.33 4.57 -3.72
CA VAL A 305 24.46 5.86 -3.00
C VAL A 305 25.11 5.67 -1.63
N PRO A 306 26.01 6.58 -1.20
CA PRO A 306 26.40 6.66 0.20
C PRO A 306 25.25 7.27 1.02
N LEU A 307 25.00 6.71 2.20
CA LEU A 307 23.98 7.22 3.12
C LEU A 307 24.61 7.76 4.40
N THR A 308 24.11 8.88 4.90
CA THR A 308 24.60 9.47 6.16
C THR A 308 24.44 8.49 7.32
N GLY A 309 25.49 8.33 8.12
CA GLY A 309 25.46 7.40 9.26
C GLY A 309 25.63 5.92 8.90
N HIS A 310 25.71 5.57 7.60
CA HIS A 310 25.94 4.19 7.16
C HIS A 310 27.37 4.01 6.62
N ARG A 311 28.05 2.95 7.10
CA ARG A 311 29.43 2.64 6.71
C ARG A 311 29.58 2.20 5.26
N TRP A 312 28.55 1.55 4.71
CA TRP A 312 28.58 0.95 3.38
C TRP A 312 27.56 1.63 2.47
N PRO A 313 27.85 1.76 1.17
CA PRO A 313 26.86 2.27 0.22
C PRO A 313 25.63 1.37 0.16
N SER A 314 24.49 1.97 -0.18
CA SER A 314 23.21 1.29 -0.37
C SER A 314 22.76 1.39 -1.82
N ASN A 315 21.92 0.46 -2.25
CA ASN A 315 21.22 0.53 -3.52
C ASN A 315 19.91 1.31 -3.32
N LEU A 316 19.87 2.51 -3.87
CA LEU A 316 18.64 3.25 -4.11
C LEU A 316 17.90 2.57 -5.26
N CYS A 317 16.75 1.99 -4.97
CA CYS A 317 15.90 1.30 -5.93
C CYS A 317 14.62 2.12 -6.15
N ARG A 318 14.31 2.38 -7.42
CA ARG A 318 13.06 2.99 -7.86
C ARG A 318 12.28 1.93 -8.63
N THR A 319 11.06 1.67 -8.19
CA THR A 319 10.11 0.78 -8.87
C THR A 319 8.77 1.49 -8.97
N VAL A 320 7.82 0.91 -9.69
CA VAL A 320 6.48 1.46 -9.83
C VAL A 320 5.46 0.34 -9.66
N GLY A 321 4.25 0.70 -9.26
CA GLY A 321 3.06 -0.16 -9.36
C GLY A 321 1.91 0.66 -9.92
N ALA A 322 0.82 -0.01 -10.31
CA ALA A 322 -0.42 0.64 -10.67
C ALA A 322 -1.60 0.04 -9.91
N LYS A 323 -2.69 0.78 -9.83
CA LYS A 323 -3.97 0.29 -9.33
C LYS A 323 -5.08 0.81 -10.21
N LEU A 324 -5.88 -0.11 -10.72
CA LEU A 324 -7.17 0.22 -11.32
C LEU A 324 -8.17 0.38 -10.20
N VAL A 325 -8.96 1.43 -10.23
CA VAL A 325 -10.06 1.65 -9.31
C VAL A 325 -11.35 1.59 -10.11
N VAL A 326 -12.19 0.65 -9.74
CA VAL A 326 -13.45 0.35 -10.41
C VAL A 326 -14.56 0.75 -9.47
N ARG A 327 -15.45 1.63 -9.93
CA ARG A 327 -16.65 2.05 -9.21
C ARG A 327 -17.86 1.71 -10.08
N PRO A 328 -19.03 1.44 -9.48
CA PRO A 328 -20.26 1.33 -10.26
C PRO A 328 -20.50 2.59 -11.07
N ASP A 329 -20.94 2.39 -12.31
CA ASP A 329 -21.42 3.45 -13.20
C ASP A 329 -20.43 4.60 -13.45
N ALA A 330 -19.13 4.38 -13.19
CA ALA A 330 -18.07 5.34 -13.43
C ALA A 330 -16.99 4.73 -14.33
N PRO A 331 -16.30 5.55 -15.14
CA PRO A 331 -15.10 5.12 -15.82
C PRO A 331 -14.08 4.55 -14.83
N VAL A 332 -13.32 3.54 -15.28
CA VAL A 332 -12.15 3.05 -14.55
C VAL A 332 -11.21 4.22 -14.33
N SER A 333 -10.69 4.35 -13.11
CA SER A 333 -9.70 5.37 -12.76
C SER A 333 -8.37 4.68 -12.43
N VAL A 334 -7.24 5.36 -12.66
CA VAL A 334 -5.92 4.73 -12.51
C VAL A 334 -5.05 5.54 -11.57
N LYS A 335 -4.42 4.83 -10.65
CA LYS A 335 -3.37 5.37 -9.78
C LYS A 335 -2.07 4.64 -10.05
N VAL A 336 -0.95 5.35 -9.93
CA VAL A 336 0.38 4.74 -9.95
C VAL A 336 1.13 5.05 -8.67
N TYR A 337 2.03 4.14 -8.35
CA TYR A 337 2.75 4.10 -7.09
C TYR A 337 4.25 4.15 -7.37
N PRO A 338 4.85 5.31 -7.72
CA PRO A 338 6.29 5.45 -7.80
C PRO A 338 6.89 5.17 -6.42
N TYR A 339 7.55 4.04 -6.31
CA TYR A 339 8.14 3.54 -5.08
C TYR A 339 9.64 3.83 -5.07
N PHE A 340 10.15 4.10 -3.88
CA PHE A 340 11.52 4.48 -3.62
C PHE A 340 12.01 3.80 -2.34
N GLU A 341 13.15 3.11 -2.39
CA GLU A 341 13.75 2.49 -1.21
C GLU A 341 15.27 2.42 -1.27
N CYS A 342 15.91 2.48 -0.10
CA CYS A 342 17.31 2.16 0.08
C CYS A 342 17.45 0.74 0.64
N ARG A 343 18.01 -0.15 -0.18
CA ARG A 343 18.38 -1.52 0.22
C ARG A 343 19.88 -1.58 0.50
N PHE A 344 20.26 -2.19 1.61
CA PHE A 344 21.67 -2.50 1.86
C PHE A 344 22.23 -3.41 0.76
N SER A 345 23.42 -3.11 0.24
CA SER A 345 24.14 -4.03 -0.65
C SER A 345 25.65 -4.00 -0.38
N LEU A 346 26.23 -5.19 -0.24
CA LEU A 346 27.68 -5.38 -0.18
C LEU A 346 28.33 -5.33 -1.58
N TRP A 347 27.55 -5.59 -2.62
CA TRP A 347 28.04 -5.79 -3.99
C TRP A 347 27.46 -4.71 -4.92
N SER A 348 28.25 -4.28 -5.89
CA SER A 348 27.71 -3.63 -7.08
C SER A 348 27.08 -4.73 -7.93
N ASP A 349 25.76 -4.75 -8.07
CA ASP A 349 25.15 -5.55 -9.12
C ASP A 349 25.61 -4.93 -10.45
N VAL A 350 26.46 -5.65 -11.17
CA VAL A 350 26.99 -5.28 -12.50
C VAL A 350 25.92 -5.54 -13.55
#